data_AF-A0AA36JNL8-F1
#
_entry.id   AF-A0AA36JNL8-F1
#
_cell.length_a   1.000
_cell.length_b   1.000
_cell.length_c   1.000
_cell.angle_alpha   90.00
_cell.angle_beta   90.00
_cell.angle_gamma   90.00
#
_symmetry.space_group_name_H-M   'P 1'
#
loop_
_entity.id
_entity.type
_entity.pdbx_description
1 polymer ?
#
loop_
_entity_poly.entity_id
_entity_poly.type
_entity_poly.pdbx_seq_one_letter_code
_entity_poly.pdbx_strand_id
1 'polypeptide(L)'
;MAMGAWPWRLLALCAVAASEDLEALRGKVRSLQLELRSAQAELLAAEGTSAAPWAQPSVCNARIRSAEDARDSAAEYLAKQHALRAPFYLKAARKSFEKGLKQLKGIDKSNSDPFIKQHEGQLQVVGALDLAPDSADIWLEAGKVSLSLASLADSEGEIQHVVAMFARAAQLDASKLEPALKWLQRKESKENEQEKQLRKILRGEVKRWNHTKSVPDVPVNFVSTLKQGICFKQGSKRAGWPEDVASIIDRFQERNVFPTKILSVNVLSMLPEGFADRLAGLAEAKYQQFSKKFPDIDPNDLNDKFFGFQSTHASRLGSGDVKKWPEMYRSEDFKILTRVMDGALRGFLERTGAAATEASDYDLVLWAAVYPGNGGRHGYHVHQGSASSCVLYAKVAGASTPISFIDPRGAPPVADYEQYEKERDFEPQAPFHHNEYFFPQPGDLVCFPSWLVHNVPSHWETETRVAFAANLQGRHPWDSWFHTAVAWHAQGPP
;
A
#
# COMPACT_ATOMS: atom_id res chain seq x y z
N MET A 1 31.94 54.25 -28.68
CA MET A 1 31.03 54.15 -27.52
C MET A 1 31.00 52.70 -27.08
N ALA A 2 31.45 52.44 -25.85
CA ALA A 2 31.61 51.12 -25.26
C ALA A 2 30.44 50.84 -24.29
N MET A 3 29.66 49.79 -24.56
CA MET A 3 28.77 49.06 -23.64
C MET A 3 28.50 47.70 -24.32
N GLY A 4 28.53 46.51 -23.72
CA GLY A 4 28.82 46.08 -22.36
C GLY A 4 28.67 44.55 -22.33
N ALA A 5 29.79 43.82 -22.23
CA ALA A 5 29.84 42.36 -22.18
C ALA A 5 29.74 41.83 -20.73
N TRP A 6 28.75 42.31 -19.97
CA TRP A 6 28.65 42.07 -18.53
C TRP A 6 27.68 40.97 -18.03
N PRO A 7 26.72 40.38 -18.79
CA PRO A 7 25.85 39.35 -18.20
C PRO A 7 26.46 37.94 -18.17
N TRP A 8 27.43 37.63 -19.04
CA TRP A 8 27.90 36.24 -19.22
C TRP A 8 28.94 35.78 -18.19
N ARG A 9 29.69 36.71 -17.57
CA ARG A 9 30.70 36.36 -16.56
C ARG A 9 30.11 36.00 -15.20
N LEU A 10 28.96 36.56 -14.82
CA LEU A 10 28.29 36.21 -13.55
C LEU A 10 27.64 34.81 -13.59
N LEU A 11 27.06 34.43 -14.72
CA LEU A 11 26.46 33.09 -14.91
C LEU A 11 27.51 31.98 -14.89
N ALA A 12 28.70 32.23 -15.45
CA ALA A 12 29.82 31.28 -15.38
C ALA A 12 30.36 31.11 -13.95
N LEU A 13 30.46 32.19 -13.17
CA LEU A 13 30.94 32.13 -11.78
C LEU A 13 29.94 31.40 -10.85
N CYS A 14 28.63 31.58 -11.03
CA CYS A 14 27.63 30.83 -10.27
C CYS A 14 27.62 29.33 -10.63
N ALA A 15 27.87 28.97 -11.88
CA ALA A 15 27.97 27.57 -12.31
C ALA A 15 29.22 26.88 -11.77
N VAL A 16 30.36 27.59 -11.71
CA VAL A 16 31.60 27.07 -11.11
C VAL A 16 31.45 26.89 -9.60
N ALA A 17 30.91 27.89 -8.89
CA ALA A 17 30.69 27.80 -7.44
C ALA A 17 29.72 26.68 -7.05
N ALA A 18 28.64 26.45 -7.83
CA ALA A 18 27.73 25.33 -7.61
C ALA A 18 28.37 23.96 -7.89
N SER A 19 29.37 23.89 -8.78
CA SER A 19 30.09 22.65 -9.09
C SER A 19 31.11 22.26 -8.01
N GLU A 20 31.75 23.25 -7.38
CA GLU A 20 32.71 23.04 -6.29
C GLU A 20 32.01 22.52 -5.02
N ASP A 21 30.84 23.07 -4.68
CA ASP A 21 30.04 22.57 -3.56
C ASP A 21 29.50 21.15 -3.80
N LEU A 22 29.19 20.80 -5.05
CA LEU A 22 28.68 19.47 -5.40
C LEU A 22 29.76 18.38 -5.29
N GLU A 23 30.99 18.66 -5.72
CA GLU A 23 32.12 17.73 -5.55
C GLU A 23 32.53 17.61 -4.09
N ALA A 24 32.50 18.68 -3.31
CA ALA A 24 32.70 18.61 -1.86
C ALA A 24 31.65 17.72 -1.17
N LEU A 25 30.38 17.85 -1.57
CA LEU A 25 29.30 17.00 -1.06
C LEU A 25 29.48 15.53 -1.45
N ARG A 26 29.85 15.25 -2.71
CA ARG A 26 30.17 13.89 -3.20
C ARG A 26 31.37 13.29 -2.47
N GLY A 27 32.38 14.08 -2.16
CA GLY A 27 33.52 13.66 -1.34
C GLY A 27 33.09 13.26 0.07
N LYS A 28 32.22 14.07 0.69
CA LYS A 28 31.69 13.78 2.04
C LYS A 28 30.82 12.53 2.08
N VAL A 29 29.97 12.31 1.06
CA VAL A 29 29.18 11.07 0.93
C VAL A 29 30.08 9.84 0.76
N ARG A 30 31.13 9.93 -0.08
CA ARG A 30 32.10 8.83 -0.25
C ARG A 30 32.85 8.51 1.05
N SER A 31 33.24 9.52 1.83
CA SER A 31 33.87 9.33 3.15
C SER A 31 32.95 8.58 4.12
N LEU A 32 31.69 9.01 4.24
CA LEU A 32 30.71 8.38 5.12
C LEU A 32 30.39 6.94 4.71
N GLN A 33 30.34 6.64 3.41
CA GLN A 33 30.18 5.28 2.91
C GLN A 33 31.37 4.37 3.25
N LEU A 34 32.59 4.91 3.24
CA LEU A 34 33.79 4.18 3.64
C LEU A 34 33.80 3.90 5.15
N GLU A 35 33.45 4.90 5.97
CA GLU A 35 33.33 4.76 7.42
C GLU A 35 32.27 3.71 7.79
N LEU A 36 31.11 3.73 7.14
CA LEU A 36 30.06 2.73 7.36
C LEU A 36 30.52 1.31 7.03
N ARG A 37 31.22 1.12 5.91
CA ARG A 37 31.77 -0.19 5.53
C ARG A 37 32.84 -0.68 6.51
N SER A 38 33.67 0.24 7.02
CA SER A 38 34.67 -0.09 8.05
C SER A 38 33.99 -0.53 9.36
N ALA A 39 32.97 0.20 9.81
CA ALA A 39 32.20 -0.14 11.00
C ALA A 39 31.47 -1.49 10.85
N GLN A 40 30.91 -1.78 9.68
CA GLN A 40 30.30 -3.08 9.38
C GLN A 40 31.33 -4.21 9.40
N ALA A 41 32.54 -3.99 8.85
CA ALA A 41 33.62 -4.97 8.88
C ALA A 41 34.12 -5.22 10.32
N GLU A 42 34.23 -4.18 11.15
CA GLU A 42 34.60 -4.30 12.56
C GLU A 42 33.52 -5.04 13.36
N LEU A 43 32.23 -4.79 13.09
CA LEU A 43 31.12 -5.52 13.71
C LEU A 43 31.18 -7.03 13.37
N LEU A 44 31.38 -7.35 12.09
CA LEU A 44 31.53 -8.73 11.61
C LEU A 44 32.80 -9.41 12.18
N ALA A 45 33.88 -8.65 12.39
CA ALA A 45 35.11 -9.17 12.99
C ALA A 45 34.96 -9.39 14.50
N ALA A 46 34.21 -8.52 15.19
CA ALA A 46 33.91 -8.63 16.62
C ALA A 46 32.98 -9.81 16.94
N GLU A 47 32.16 -10.24 15.99
CA GLU A 47 31.29 -11.42 16.13
C GLU A 47 32.03 -12.77 16.08
N GLY A 48 33.36 -12.78 15.87
CA GLY A 48 34.23 -13.85 16.36
C GLY A 48 33.91 -15.27 15.87
N THR A 49 33.36 -15.45 14.66
CA THR A 49 33.19 -16.80 14.10
C THR A 49 34.42 -17.21 13.29
N SER A 50 35.26 -18.06 13.87
CA SER A 50 36.32 -18.76 13.15
C SER A 50 35.72 -19.58 12.01
N ALA A 51 36.02 -19.21 10.77
CA ALA A 51 35.62 -19.97 9.59
C ALA A 51 36.37 -21.32 9.55
N ALA A 52 35.65 -22.41 9.81
CA ALA A 52 36.08 -23.75 9.45
C ALA A 52 35.83 -23.98 7.94
N PRO A 53 36.73 -24.67 7.21
CA PRO A 53 36.53 -24.95 5.80
C PRO A 53 35.54 -26.12 5.61
N TRP A 54 34.42 -25.82 4.97
CA TRP A 54 33.59 -26.76 4.18
C TRP A 54 32.77 -27.83 4.94
N ALA A 55 32.14 -27.47 6.05
CA ALA A 55 30.93 -28.18 6.47
C ALA A 55 29.75 -27.64 5.65
N GLN A 56 29.12 -28.49 4.84
CA GLN A 56 27.82 -28.22 4.22
C GLN A 56 26.84 -27.80 5.33
N PRO A 57 26.29 -26.57 5.32
CA PRO A 57 25.22 -26.25 6.24
C PRO A 57 24.07 -27.19 5.87
N SER A 58 23.62 -28.00 6.82
CA SER A 58 22.28 -28.60 6.74
C SER A 58 21.30 -27.43 6.73
N VAL A 59 20.90 -27.04 5.53
CA VAL A 59 19.96 -25.95 5.27
C VAL A 59 18.62 -26.31 5.93
N CYS A 60 18.05 -25.31 6.61
CA CYS A 60 16.69 -25.29 7.16
C CYS A 60 16.39 -26.13 8.42
N ASN A 61 16.99 -25.73 9.54
CA ASN A 61 16.22 -25.53 10.78
C ASN A 61 15.64 -24.10 10.81
N ALA A 62 15.15 -23.59 9.69
CA ALA A 62 14.25 -22.46 9.70
C ALA A 62 12.97 -22.99 10.35
N ARG A 63 12.91 -22.89 11.69
CA ARG A 63 11.67 -23.13 12.44
C ARG A 63 10.59 -22.40 11.67
N ILE A 64 9.63 -23.14 11.12
CA ILE A 64 8.38 -22.58 10.63
C ILE A 64 7.90 -21.71 11.79
N ARG A 65 8.03 -20.39 11.64
CA ARG A 65 7.58 -19.45 12.66
C ARG A 65 6.10 -19.72 12.87
N SER A 66 5.68 -19.67 14.12
CA SER A 66 4.27 -19.92 14.42
C SER A 66 3.41 -18.90 13.67
N ALA A 67 2.15 -19.24 13.39
CA ALA A 67 1.20 -18.27 12.83
C ALA A 67 1.05 -17.02 13.72
N GLU A 68 1.43 -17.11 15.00
CA GLU A 68 1.46 -16.01 15.96
C GLU A 68 2.61 -15.04 15.68
N ASP A 69 3.83 -15.52 15.47
CA ASP A 69 4.98 -14.66 15.14
C ASP A 69 4.76 -13.85 13.84
N ALA A 70 4.07 -14.46 12.86
CA ALA A 70 3.70 -13.80 11.61
C ALA A 70 2.64 -12.70 11.85
N ARG A 71 1.70 -12.91 12.79
CA ARG A 71 0.71 -11.90 13.19
C ARG A 71 1.34 -10.72 13.92
N ASP A 72 2.29 -10.98 14.82
CA ASP A 72 2.98 -9.91 15.55
C ASP A 72 3.82 -9.04 14.60
N SER A 73 4.58 -9.68 13.71
CA SER A 73 5.35 -8.99 12.67
C SER A 73 4.44 -8.17 11.75
N ALA A 74 3.27 -8.72 11.40
CA ALA A 74 2.26 -8.02 10.63
C ALA A 74 1.70 -6.81 11.39
N ALA A 75 1.38 -6.95 12.69
CA ALA A 75 0.84 -5.86 13.49
C ALA A 75 1.82 -4.68 13.60
N GLU A 76 3.10 -4.94 13.83
CA GLU A 76 4.13 -3.90 13.85
C GLU A 76 4.27 -3.21 12.49
N TYR A 77 4.30 -3.99 11.40
CA TYR A 77 4.33 -3.46 10.05
C TYR A 77 3.11 -2.56 9.78
N LEU A 78 1.90 -3.04 10.08
CA LEU A 78 0.65 -2.31 9.87
C LEU A 78 0.62 -1.01 10.67
N ALA A 79 1.04 -1.02 11.94
CA ALA A 79 1.11 0.19 12.76
C ALA A 79 2.04 1.23 12.12
N LYS A 80 3.22 0.82 11.64
CA LYS A 80 4.16 1.70 10.92
C LYS A 80 3.55 2.23 9.62
N GLN A 81 2.90 1.36 8.84
CA GLN A 81 2.24 1.76 7.60
C GLN A 81 1.13 2.78 7.87
N HIS A 82 0.25 2.51 8.83
CA HIS A 82 -0.85 3.40 9.16
C HIS A 82 -0.38 4.79 9.60
N ALA A 83 0.67 4.84 10.43
CA ALA A 83 1.28 6.10 10.86
C ALA A 83 1.82 6.93 9.68
N LEU A 84 2.38 6.29 8.66
CA LEU A 84 2.87 6.94 7.43
C LEU A 84 1.73 7.38 6.50
N ARG A 85 0.65 6.61 6.45
CA ARG A 85 -0.50 6.83 5.54
C ARG A 85 -1.43 7.93 6.04
N ALA A 86 -1.71 8.01 7.34
CA ALA A 86 -2.68 8.99 7.88
C ALA A 86 -2.40 10.47 7.49
N PRO A 87 -1.15 10.97 7.51
CA PRO A 87 -0.84 12.32 7.02
C PRO A 87 -1.20 12.57 5.55
N PHE A 88 -1.15 11.55 4.70
CA PHE A 88 -1.53 11.66 3.29
C PHE A 88 -3.00 12.05 3.15
N TYR A 89 -3.87 11.40 3.92
CA TYR A 89 -5.30 11.66 3.92
C TYR A 89 -5.63 13.08 4.41
N LEU A 90 -4.95 13.56 5.46
CA LEU A 90 -5.11 14.96 5.91
C LEU A 90 -4.63 15.96 4.86
N LYS A 91 -3.55 15.65 4.13
CA LYS A 91 -3.10 16.46 2.99
C LYS A 91 -4.13 16.44 1.85
N ALA A 92 -4.75 15.30 1.56
CA ALA A 92 -5.81 15.18 0.57
C ALA A 92 -7.05 15.99 0.99
N ALA A 93 -7.45 15.92 2.25
CA ALA A 93 -8.54 16.73 2.82
C ALA A 93 -8.30 18.24 2.66
N ARG A 94 -7.06 18.71 2.92
CA ARG A 94 -6.68 20.11 2.66
C ARG A 94 -6.80 20.50 1.19
N LYS A 95 -6.40 19.62 0.27
CA LYS A 95 -6.59 19.86 -1.18
C LYS A 95 -8.08 19.96 -1.54
N SER A 96 -8.94 19.15 -0.92
CA SER A 96 -10.40 19.25 -1.12
C SER A 96 -10.92 20.58 -0.61
N PHE A 97 -10.50 21.04 0.57
CA PHE A 97 -10.84 22.37 1.08
C PHE A 97 -10.43 23.50 0.12
N GLU A 98 -9.18 23.48 -0.37
CA GLU A 98 -8.69 24.48 -1.31
C GLU A 98 -9.48 24.53 -2.61
N LYS A 99 -9.92 23.37 -3.13
CA LYS A 99 -10.81 23.28 -4.30
C LYS A 99 -12.20 23.85 -3.97
N GLY A 100 -12.78 23.48 -2.84
CA GLY A 100 -14.07 24.01 -2.39
C GLY A 100 -14.05 25.53 -2.24
N LEU A 101 -12.96 26.11 -1.72
CA LEU A 101 -12.78 27.56 -1.66
C LEU A 101 -12.73 28.22 -3.04
N LYS A 102 -12.09 27.59 -4.03
CA LYS A 102 -12.06 28.11 -5.40
C LYS A 102 -13.45 28.07 -6.04
N GLN A 103 -14.23 27.03 -5.77
CA GLN A 103 -15.60 26.88 -6.24
C GLN A 103 -16.52 27.93 -5.61
N LEU A 104 -16.43 28.14 -4.29
CA LEU A 104 -17.18 29.17 -3.57
C LEU A 104 -16.91 30.58 -4.11
N LYS A 105 -15.67 30.83 -4.57
CA LYS A 105 -15.25 32.10 -5.19
C LYS A 105 -15.57 32.22 -6.68
N GLY A 106 -16.18 31.20 -7.29
CA GLY A 106 -16.44 31.14 -8.73
C GLY A 106 -15.17 31.09 -9.61
N ILE A 107 -14.01 30.78 -9.02
CA ILE A 107 -12.72 30.66 -9.72
C ILE A 107 -12.66 29.30 -10.43
N ASP A 108 -13.08 28.25 -9.74
CA ASP A 108 -13.20 26.91 -10.32
C ASP A 108 -14.64 26.72 -10.81
N LYS A 109 -14.80 26.63 -12.13
CA LYS A 109 -16.08 26.43 -12.82
C LYS A 109 -16.36 24.96 -13.13
N SER A 110 -15.54 24.03 -12.65
CA SER A 110 -15.97 22.63 -12.63
C SER A 110 -17.29 22.57 -11.87
N ASN A 111 -18.28 21.85 -12.41
CA ASN A 111 -19.64 21.72 -11.85
C ASN A 111 -19.69 21.03 -10.47
N SER A 112 -18.69 21.21 -9.61
CA SER A 112 -18.71 20.67 -8.27
C SER A 112 -19.12 21.76 -7.28
N ASP A 113 -20.16 21.43 -6.53
CA ASP A 113 -20.63 22.16 -5.36
C ASP A 113 -19.55 22.16 -4.26
N PRO A 114 -19.19 23.30 -3.64
CA PRO A 114 -18.30 23.34 -2.47
C PRO A 114 -18.67 22.34 -1.37
N PHE A 115 -19.97 22.01 -1.22
CA PHE A 115 -20.46 20.98 -0.30
C PHE A 115 -19.89 19.59 -0.63
N ILE A 116 -19.78 19.23 -1.91
CA ILE A 116 -19.18 17.96 -2.34
C ILE A 116 -17.71 17.92 -1.91
N LYS A 117 -16.98 19.04 -2.05
CA LYS A 117 -15.58 19.12 -1.62
C LYS A 117 -15.41 19.11 -0.10
N GLN A 118 -16.35 19.68 0.63
CA GLN A 118 -16.42 19.51 2.08
C GLN A 118 -16.56 18.03 2.44
N HIS A 119 -17.53 17.34 1.84
CA HIS A 119 -17.80 15.93 2.11
C HIS A 119 -16.62 15.02 1.73
N GLU A 120 -16.05 15.20 0.53
CA GLU A 120 -14.83 14.49 0.12
C GLU A 120 -13.70 14.69 1.12
N GLY A 121 -13.50 15.93 1.59
CA GLY A 121 -12.48 16.26 2.59
C GLY A 121 -12.75 15.59 3.94
N GLN A 122 -14.01 15.58 4.40
CA GLN A 122 -14.41 14.91 5.64
C GLN A 122 -14.17 13.40 5.57
N LEU A 123 -14.45 12.75 4.44
CA LEU A 123 -14.15 11.33 4.24
C LEU A 123 -12.64 11.05 4.38
N GLN A 124 -11.79 11.91 3.83
CA GLN A 124 -10.34 11.75 4.02
C GLN A 124 -9.93 11.98 5.48
N VAL A 125 -10.55 12.93 6.20
CA VAL A 125 -10.29 13.10 7.65
C VAL A 125 -10.65 11.83 8.41
N VAL A 126 -11.80 11.21 8.12
CA VAL A 126 -12.19 9.92 8.73
C VAL A 126 -11.17 8.84 8.42
N GLY A 127 -10.71 8.72 7.17
CA GLY A 127 -9.67 7.76 6.80
C GLY A 127 -8.35 7.96 7.56
N ALA A 128 -7.93 9.21 7.79
CA ALA A 128 -6.73 9.50 8.58
C ALA A 128 -6.88 9.05 10.04
N LEU A 129 -8.04 9.32 10.65
CA LEU A 129 -8.34 9.00 12.05
C LEU A 129 -8.53 7.51 12.27
N ASP A 130 -9.11 6.82 11.30
CA ASP A 130 -9.26 5.37 11.30
C ASP A 130 -7.90 4.65 11.20
N LEU A 131 -6.97 5.16 10.39
CA LEU A 131 -5.62 4.60 10.30
C LEU A 131 -4.80 4.84 11.59
N ALA A 132 -4.88 6.05 12.18
CA ALA A 132 -4.07 6.43 13.33
C ALA A 132 -4.90 6.93 14.51
N PRO A 133 -5.76 6.09 15.11
CA PRO A 133 -6.73 6.50 16.14
C PRO A 133 -6.09 6.90 17.47
N ASP A 134 -4.84 6.51 17.71
CA ASP A 134 -4.11 6.82 18.95
C ASP A 134 -3.07 7.94 18.76
N SER A 135 -2.99 8.55 17.58
CA SER A 135 -2.02 9.62 17.31
C SER A 135 -2.59 10.99 17.61
N ALA A 136 -2.18 11.58 18.74
CA ALA A 136 -2.59 12.94 19.13
C ALA A 136 -2.28 14.00 18.05
N ASP A 137 -1.19 13.84 17.30
CA ASP A 137 -0.83 14.73 16.18
C ASP A 137 -1.81 14.60 15.01
N ILE A 138 -2.22 13.38 14.65
CA ILE A 138 -3.22 13.16 13.60
C ILE A 138 -4.57 13.73 14.02
N TRP A 139 -4.99 13.53 15.27
CA TRP A 139 -6.22 14.13 15.80
C TRP A 139 -6.20 15.66 15.80
N LEU A 140 -5.08 16.25 16.21
CA LEU A 140 -4.90 17.70 16.19
C LEU A 140 -4.98 18.25 14.76
N GLU A 141 -4.26 17.63 13.83
CA GLU A 141 -4.30 18.05 12.42
C GLU A 141 -5.67 17.80 11.77
N ALA A 142 -6.34 16.69 12.08
CA ALA A 142 -7.72 16.42 11.66
C ALA A 142 -8.67 17.53 12.12
N GLY A 143 -8.62 17.92 13.40
CA GLY A 143 -9.41 19.03 13.92
C GLY A 143 -9.16 20.34 13.17
N LYS A 144 -7.90 20.65 12.84
CA LYS A 144 -7.56 21.85 12.05
C LYS A 144 -8.20 21.82 10.66
N VAL A 145 -8.07 20.68 9.96
CA VAL A 145 -8.60 20.53 8.60
C VAL A 145 -10.13 20.52 8.59
N SER A 146 -10.76 19.83 9.53
CA SER A 146 -12.22 19.81 9.67
C SER A 146 -12.79 21.18 10.00
N LEU A 147 -12.10 22.01 10.79
CA LEU A 147 -12.51 23.40 11.01
C LEU A 147 -12.55 24.19 9.69
N SER A 148 -11.51 24.04 8.87
CA SER A 148 -11.46 24.69 7.56
C SER A 148 -12.56 24.14 6.63
N LEU A 149 -12.76 22.82 6.58
CA LEU A 149 -13.83 22.20 5.78
C LEU A 149 -15.23 22.67 6.21
N ALA A 150 -15.50 22.78 7.51
CA ALA A 150 -16.75 23.29 8.06
C ALA A 150 -17.04 24.75 7.69
N SER A 151 -16.03 25.50 7.21
CA SER A 151 -16.23 26.86 6.70
C SER A 151 -16.70 26.94 5.25
N LEU A 152 -16.80 25.80 4.54
CA LEU A 152 -17.30 25.73 3.16
C LEU A 152 -18.83 25.74 3.07
N ALA A 153 -19.53 25.28 4.11
CA ALA A 153 -20.99 25.31 4.18
C ALA A 153 -21.48 25.82 5.54
N ASP A 154 -22.67 26.39 5.56
CA ASP A 154 -23.32 26.89 6.77
C ASP A 154 -23.88 25.72 7.59
N SER A 155 -23.02 25.08 8.38
CA SER A 155 -23.34 23.86 9.12
C SER A 155 -22.98 24.02 10.60
N GLU A 156 -23.91 24.59 11.38
CA GLU A 156 -23.75 24.78 12.82
C GLU A 156 -23.45 23.47 13.59
N GLY A 157 -23.82 22.30 13.04
CA GLY A 157 -23.52 20.99 13.64
C GLY A 157 -22.06 20.57 13.58
N GLU A 158 -21.27 21.07 12.61
CA GLU A 158 -19.90 20.59 12.37
C GLU A 158 -18.92 21.04 13.45
N ILE A 159 -19.19 22.16 14.13
CA ILE A 159 -18.30 22.68 15.17
C ILE A 159 -18.17 21.69 16.34
N GLN A 160 -19.21 20.91 16.64
CA GLN A 160 -19.15 19.92 17.71
C GLN A 160 -18.16 18.80 17.38
N HIS A 161 -18.12 18.34 16.12
CA HIS A 161 -17.15 17.35 15.66
C HIS A 161 -15.72 17.88 15.71
N VAL A 162 -15.52 19.14 15.30
CA VAL A 162 -14.23 19.82 15.41
C VAL A 162 -13.77 19.91 16.86
N VAL A 163 -14.64 20.36 17.77
CA VAL A 163 -14.35 20.43 19.22
C VAL A 163 -13.98 19.04 19.75
N ALA A 164 -14.71 18.00 19.35
CA ALA A 164 -14.43 16.63 19.76
C ALA A 164 -13.05 16.14 19.29
N MET A 165 -12.62 16.47 18.07
CA MET A 165 -11.29 16.13 17.56
C MET A 165 -10.16 16.80 18.37
N PHE A 166 -10.30 18.09 18.69
CA PHE A 166 -9.32 18.79 19.52
C PHE A 166 -9.30 18.27 20.97
N ALA A 167 -10.48 17.95 21.54
CA ALA A 167 -10.58 17.33 22.84
C ALA A 167 -9.86 15.97 22.84
N ARG A 168 -10.12 15.11 21.85
CA ARG A 168 -9.47 13.80 21.72
C ARG A 168 -7.95 13.92 21.57
N ALA A 169 -7.45 14.86 20.76
CA ALA A 169 -6.02 15.13 20.65
C ALA A 169 -5.39 15.47 22.02
N ALA A 170 -6.04 16.32 22.81
CA ALA A 170 -5.57 16.73 24.13
C ALA A 170 -5.74 15.66 25.22
N GLN A 171 -6.70 14.75 25.08
CA GLN A 171 -6.84 13.57 25.93
C GLN A 171 -5.70 12.57 25.69
N LEU A 172 -5.35 12.34 24.42
CA LEU A 172 -4.24 11.47 24.04
C LEU A 172 -2.90 12.06 24.47
N ASP A 173 -2.72 13.37 24.33
CA ASP A 173 -1.53 14.09 24.76
C ASP A 173 -1.88 15.54 25.17
N ALA A 174 -1.86 15.80 26.47
CA ALA A 174 -2.19 17.12 27.02
C ALA A 174 -1.25 18.24 26.52
N SER A 175 -0.04 17.89 26.03
CA SER A 175 0.89 18.86 25.46
C SER A 175 0.36 19.50 24.17
N LYS A 176 -0.65 18.89 23.51
CA LYS A 176 -1.27 19.42 22.29
C LYS A 176 -2.16 20.65 22.50
N LEU A 177 -2.55 20.96 23.75
CA LEU A 177 -3.37 22.15 24.05
C LEU A 177 -2.67 23.46 23.66
N GLU A 178 -1.37 23.58 23.93
CA GLU A 178 -0.62 24.80 23.63
C GLU A 178 -0.38 24.99 22.12
N PRO A 179 0.08 23.99 21.34
CA PRO A 179 0.10 24.05 19.88
C PRO A 179 -1.28 24.36 19.26
N ALA A 180 -2.36 23.79 19.78
CA ALA A 180 -3.72 24.07 19.33
C ALA A 180 -4.08 25.54 19.55
N LEU A 181 -3.86 26.06 20.76
CA LEU A 181 -4.13 27.45 21.11
C LEU A 181 -3.30 28.42 20.28
N LYS A 182 -2.01 28.11 20.08
CA LYS A 182 -1.10 28.89 19.24
C LYS A 182 -1.58 28.93 17.79
N TRP A 183 -2.01 27.79 17.23
CA TRP A 183 -2.57 27.75 15.88
C TRP A 183 -3.85 28.57 15.78
N LEU A 184 -4.79 28.41 16.72
CA LEU A 184 -6.05 29.16 16.76
C LEU A 184 -5.87 30.68 16.85
N GLN A 185 -4.72 31.16 17.34
CA GLN A 185 -4.40 32.58 17.45
C GLN A 185 -3.72 33.15 16.19
N ARG A 186 -3.16 32.31 15.32
CA ARG A 186 -2.55 32.76 14.07
C ARG A 186 -3.64 33.29 13.14
N LYS A 187 -3.36 34.42 12.50
CA LYS A 187 -4.16 34.95 11.39
C LYS A 187 -3.67 34.30 10.10
N GLU A 188 -4.51 33.54 9.41
CA GLU A 188 -4.16 33.01 8.09
C GLU A 188 -4.70 33.92 6.98
N SER A 189 -3.92 34.08 5.90
CA SER A 189 -4.25 34.99 4.80
C SER A 189 -5.43 34.53 3.94
N LYS A 190 -5.85 33.27 4.07
CA LYS A 190 -6.91 32.64 3.26
C LYS A 190 -8.21 32.37 4.03
N GLU A 191 -8.30 32.77 5.30
CA GLU A 191 -9.49 32.59 6.15
C GLU A 191 -10.69 33.38 5.62
N ASN A 192 -11.83 32.70 5.44
CA ASN A 192 -13.12 33.36 5.23
C ASN A 192 -13.74 33.78 6.58
N GLU A 193 -14.82 34.58 6.56
CA GLU A 193 -15.45 35.06 7.82
C GLU A 193 -16.01 33.92 8.67
N GLN A 194 -16.53 32.87 8.05
CA GLN A 194 -17.05 31.69 8.75
C GLN A 194 -15.93 30.99 9.54
N GLU A 195 -14.77 30.75 8.91
CA GLU A 195 -13.61 30.14 9.55
C GLU A 195 -13.13 30.96 10.75
N LYS A 196 -13.12 32.29 10.66
CA LYS A 196 -12.76 33.19 11.77
C LYS A 196 -13.73 33.04 12.95
N GLN A 197 -15.02 32.94 12.68
CA GLN A 197 -16.04 32.74 13.71
C GLN A 197 -15.86 31.39 14.41
N LEU A 198 -15.69 30.31 13.64
CA LEU A 198 -15.44 28.97 14.17
C LEU A 198 -14.17 28.91 15.01
N ARG A 199 -13.06 29.52 14.54
CA ARG A 199 -11.81 29.64 15.31
C ARG A 199 -12.00 30.39 16.62
N LYS A 200 -12.82 31.45 16.64
CA LYS A 200 -13.11 32.21 17.87
C LYS A 200 -13.83 31.35 18.91
N ILE A 201 -14.83 30.59 18.50
CA ILE A 201 -15.58 29.67 19.37
C ILE A 201 -14.62 28.62 19.95
N LEU A 202 -13.91 27.90 19.08
CA LEU A 202 -12.99 26.84 19.49
C LEU A 202 -11.83 27.36 20.35
N ARG A 203 -11.34 28.58 20.11
CA ARG A 203 -10.33 29.22 20.95
C ARG A 203 -10.83 29.43 22.39
N GLY A 204 -12.10 29.77 22.58
CA GLY A 204 -12.71 29.87 23.91
C GLY A 204 -12.67 28.54 24.65
N GLU A 205 -13.05 27.47 23.96
CA GLU A 205 -13.02 26.09 24.46
C GLU A 205 -11.61 25.63 24.86
N VAL A 206 -10.65 25.72 23.94
CA VAL A 206 -9.26 25.28 24.19
C VAL A 206 -8.59 26.10 25.29
N LYS A 207 -8.87 27.41 25.39
CA LYS A 207 -8.39 28.24 26.51
C LYS A 207 -8.92 27.76 27.84
N ARG A 208 -10.22 27.44 27.90
CA ARG A 208 -10.85 26.91 29.11
C ARG A 208 -10.16 25.61 29.52
N TRP A 209 -9.97 24.66 28.61
CA TRP A 209 -9.30 23.38 28.92
C TRP A 209 -7.85 23.57 29.36
N ASN A 210 -7.11 24.48 28.72
CA ASN A 210 -5.72 24.76 29.10
C ASN A 210 -5.62 25.41 30.49
N HIS A 211 -6.60 26.25 30.87
CA HIS A 211 -6.66 26.88 32.18
C HIS A 211 -7.07 25.89 33.28
N THR A 212 -8.12 25.09 33.05
CA THR A 212 -8.63 24.14 34.04
C THR A 212 -7.83 22.85 34.11
N LYS A 213 -6.95 22.60 33.14
CA LYS A 213 -6.25 21.31 32.96
C LYS A 213 -7.20 20.11 32.88
N SER A 214 -8.43 20.37 32.42
CA SER A 214 -9.49 19.38 32.28
C SER A 214 -10.07 19.46 30.87
N VAL A 215 -9.89 18.39 30.11
CA VAL A 215 -10.44 18.23 28.75
C VAL A 215 -11.71 17.39 28.83
N PRO A 216 -12.85 17.86 28.31
CA PRO A 216 -14.09 17.09 28.35
C PRO A 216 -13.97 15.80 27.55
N ASP A 217 -14.66 14.75 28.00
CA ASP A 217 -14.86 13.54 27.21
C ASP A 217 -15.99 13.75 26.21
N VAL A 218 -15.62 14.28 25.05
CA VAL A 218 -16.57 14.54 23.96
C VAL A 218 -16.59 13.31 23.05
N PRO A 219 -17.71 12.57 22.98
CA PRO A 219 -17.79 11.39 22.14
C PRO A 219 -17.62 11.81 20.68
N VAL A 220 -16.62 11.25 20.02
CA VAL A 220 -16.45 11.43 18.59
C VAL A 220 -17.33 10.41 17.88
N ASN A 221 -18.56 10.82 17.57
CA ASN A 221 -19.49 10.02 16.79
C ASN A 221 -19.09 10.06 15.31
N PHE A 222 -17.95 9.48 14.94
CA PHE A 222 -17.84 9.01 13.56
C PHE A 222 -18.85 7.88 13.42
N VAL A 223 -19.67 7.93 12.36
CA VAL A 223 -20.52 6.80 11.96
C VAL A 223 -19.65 5.57 12.10
N SER A 224 -19.99 4.65 13.00
CA SER A 224 -19.08 3.61 13.48
C SER A 224 -18.57 2.79 12.31
N THR A 225 -17.45 3.19 11.72
CA THR A 225 -16.81 2.46 10.65
C THR A 225 -16.13 1.32 11.34
N LEU A 226 -16.91 0.24 11.46
CA LEU A 226 -16.46 -1.11 11.67
C LEU A 226 -15.57 -1.24 12.92
N LYS A 227 -16.20 -1.49 14.08
CA LYS A 227 -15.56 -2.37 15.06
C LYS A 227 -15.24 -3.67 14.31
N GLN A 228 -13.99 -3.80 13.87
CA GLN A 228 -13.50 -4.84 12.98
C GLN A 228 -14.07 -6.21 13.39
N GLY A 229 -14.82 -6.83 12.48
CA GLY A 229 -15.14 -8.27 12.55
C GLY A 229 -16.14 -8.74 13.61
N ILE A 230 -16.75 -7.87 14.43
CA ILE A 230 -17.86 -8.31 15.27
C ILE A 230 -19.12 -8.26 14.39
N CYS A 231 -19.39 -9.35 13.65
CA CYS A 231 -20.77 -9.74 13.38
C CYS A 231 -21.52 -9.50 14.69
N PHE A 232 -22.39 -8.48 14.73
CA PHE A 232 -23.17 -8.19 15.92
C PHE A 232 -23.74 -9.53 16.38
N LYS A 233 -23.29 -10.03 17.55
CA LYS A 233 -23.92 -11.20 18.14
C LYS A 233 -25.40 -10.87 18.20
N GLN A 234 -26.20 -11.54 17.36
CA GLN A 234 -27.65 -11.46 17.40
C GLN A 234 -28.05 -11.72 18.85
N GLY A 235 -28.52 -10.70 19.56
CA GLY A 235 -28.80 -10.89 20.98
C GLY A 235 -28.98 -9.65 21.86
N SER A 236 -28.60 -8.44 21.43
CA SER A 236 -29.03 -7.28 22.20
C SER A 236 -30.53 -7.04 21.94
N LYS A 237 -31.40 -7.58 22.81
CA LYS A 237 -32.82 -7.21 22.86
C LYS A 237 -32.87 -5.68 22.95
N ARG A 238 -33.23 -5.02 21.84
CA ARG A 238 -33.42 -3.56 21.83
C ARG A 238 -34.68 -3.28 22.65
N ALA A 239 -34.49 -2.97 23.92
CA ALA A 239 -35.59 -2.58 24.80
C ALA A 239 -36.33 -1.38 24.18
N GLY A 240 -37.63 -1.52 23.94
CA GLY A 240 -38.50 -0.43 23.49
C GLY A 240 -38.89 -0.41 22.01
N TRP A 241 -38.45 -1.37 21.19
CA TRP A 241 -39.04 -1.56 19.86
C TRP A 241 -40.34 -2.35 20.04
N PRO A 242 -41.47 -1.93 19.45
CA PRO A 242 -42.66 -2.77 19.49
C PRO A 242 -42.34 -4.11 18.79
N GLU A 243 -42.97 -5.20 19.26
CA GLU A 243 -42.66 -6.58 18.82
C GLU A 243 -42.71 -6.75 17.30
N ASP A 244 -43.49 -5.92 16.61
CA ASP A 244 -43.63 -5.90 15.16
C ASP A 244 -42.34 -5.45 14.45
N VAL A 245 -41.68 -4.37 14.88
CA VAL A 245 -40.51 -3.82 14.17
C VAL A 245 -39.27 -4.70 14.33
N ALA A 246 -39.06 -5.30 15.51
CA ALA A 246 -37.98 -6.26 15.70
C ALA A 246 -38.13 -7.46 14.73
N SER A 247 -39.35 -7.98 14.60
CA SER A 247 -39.66 -9.08 13.67
C SER A 247 -39.49 -8.70 12.19
N ILE A 248 -39.62 -7.41 11.84
CA ILE A 248 -39.36 -6.90 10.48
C ILE A 248 -37.86 -6.78 10.21
N ILE A 249 -37.08 -6.25 11.17
CA ILE A 249 -35.63 -6.17 11.04
C ILE A 249 -35.01 -7.57 10.92
N ASP A 250 -35.52 -8.54 11.68
CA ASP A 250 -35.04 -9.93 11.61
C ASP A 250 -35.31 -10.59 10.23
N ARG A 251 -36.18 -9.99 9.41
CA ARG A 251 -36.44 -10.42 8.02
C ARG A 251 -35.57 -9.69 6.99
N PHE A 252 -34.74 -8.73 7.38
CA PHE A 252 -33.82 -8.08 6.46
C PHE A 252 -32.87 -9.13 5.87
N GLN A 253 -32.71 -9.10 4.54
CA GLN A 253 -31.76 -9.93 3.84
C GLN A 253 -30.48 -9.13 3.60
N GLU A 254 -29.38 -9.56 4.21
CA GLU A 254 -28.06 -9.05 3.88
C GLU A 254 -27.57 -9.68 2.56
N ARG A 255 -26.96 -8.87 1.70
CA ARG A 255 -26.38 -9.33 0.43
C ARG A 255 -25.02 -8.68 0.22
N ASN A 256 -24.01 -9.50 -0.06
CA ASN A 256 -22.71 -9.02 -0.51
C ASN A 256 -22.82 -8.55 -1.96
N VAL A 257 -22.62 -7.25 -2.18
CA VAL A 257 -22.63 -6.65 -3.52
C VAL A 257 -21.19 -6.35 -3.92
N PHE A 258 -20.72 -7.02 -4.98
CA PHE A 258 -19.38 -6.88 -5.55
C PHE A 258 -18.21 -7.27 -4.61
N PRO A 259 -18.21 -8.48 -4.01
CA PRO A 259 -17.06 -8.92 -3.22
C PRO A 259 -15.84 -9.14 -4.14
N THR A 260 -14.69 -8.60 -3.73
CA THR A 260 -13.41 -8.96 -4.34
C THR A 260 -12.90 -10.24 -3.68
N LYS A 261 -12.63 -11.29 -4.45
CA LYS A 261 -12.17 -12.58 -3.93
C LYS A 261 -10.66 -12.72 -4.07
N ILE A 262 -9.98 -13.05 -2.97
CA ILE A 262 -8.58 -13.47 -2.96
C ILE A 262 -8.56 -14.89 -2.39
N LEU A 263 -7.95 -15.83 -3.11
CA LEU A 263 -7.84 -17.22 -2.68
C LEU A 263 -6.38 -17.53 -2.36
N SER A 264 -6.12 -18.21 -1.24
CA SER A 264 -4.77 -18.64 -0.90
C SER A 264 -4.74 -20.07 -0.37
N VAL A 265 -3.62 -20.75 -0.57
CA VAL A 265 -3.35 -22.10 -0.07
C VAL A 265 -1.84 -22.28 0.08
N ASN A 266 -1.39 -22.97 1.13
CA ASN A 266 -0.01 -23.42 1.22
C ASN A 266 0.11 -24.80 0.54
N VAL A 267 0.89 -24.87 -0.54
CA VAL A 267 1.05 -26.09 -1.35
C VAL A 267 2.33 -26.86 -1.05
N LEU A 268 3.13 -26.44 -0.06
CA LEU A 268 4.46 -27.02 0.16
C LEU A 268 4.42 -28.53 0.41
N SER A 269 3.45 -28.99 1.20
CA SER A 269 3.25 -30.42 1.52
C SER A 269 2.74 -31.25 0.35
N MET A 270 2.25 -30.60 -0.72
CA MET A 270 1.74 -31.25 -1.93
C MET A 270 2.81 -31.33 -3.03
N LEU A 271 3.98 -30.73 -2.80
CA LEU A 271 5.06 -30.62 -3.77
C LEU A 271 6.21 -31.57 -3.40
N PRO A 272 7.07 -31.96 -4.36
CA PRO A 272 8.25 -32.77 -4.06
C PRO A 272 9.12 -32.11 -2.99
N GLU A 273 9.76 -32.93 -2.14
CA GLU A 273 10.67 -32.43 -1.11
C GLU A 273 11.76 -31.53 -1.74
N GLY A 274 12.04 -30.39 -1.11
CA GLY A 274 13.01 -29.39 -1.57
C GLY A 274 12.62 -28.65 -2.87
N PHE A 275 11.40 -28.81 -3.39
CA PHE A 275 10.94 -28.15 -4.61
C PHE A 275 11.10 -26.62 -4.57
N ALA A 276 10.64 -25.99 -3.49
CA ALA A 276 10.67 -24.55 -3.33
C ALA A 276 12.12 -24.02 -3.28
N ASP A 277 12.98 -24.71 -2.53
CA ASP A 277 14.41 -24.37 -2.41
C ASP A 277 15.16 -24.48 -3.74
N ARG A 278 14.91 -25.54 -4.52
CA ARG A 278 15.54 -25.72 -5.83
C ARG A 278 15.13 -24.63 -6.81
N LEU A 279 13.82 -24.31 -6.89
CA LEU A 279 13.34 -23.21 -7.72
C LEU A 279 13.92 -21.86 -7.29
N ALA A 280 13.93 -21.59 -5.98
CA ALA A 280 14.48 -20.35 -5.45
C ALA A 280 15.97 -20.22 -5.75
N GLY A 281 16.75 -21.28 -5.52
CA GLY A 281 18.18 -21.32 -5.81
C GLY A 281 18.50 -21.09 -7.29
N LEU A 282 17.73 -21.69 -8.20
CA LEU A 282 17.87 -21.44 -9.64
C LEU A 282 17.60 -19.97 -9.99
N ALA A 283 16.53 -19.39 -9.44
CA ALA A 283 16.16 -17.98 -9.65
C ALA A 283 17.20 -17.01 -9.11
N GLU A 284 17.66 -17.21 -7.87
CA GLU A 284 18.69 -16.39 -7.24
C GLU A 284 20.00 -16.44 -8.01
N ALA A 285 20.47 -17.65 -8.37
CA ALA A 285 21.70 -17.81 -9.13
C ALA A 285 21.63 -17.07 -10.48
N LYS A 286 20.49 -17.16 -11.18
CA LYS A 286 20.32 -16.45 -12.45
C LYS A 286 20.23 -14.95 -12.27
N TYR A 287 19.48 -14.48 -11.27
CA TYR A 287 19.36 -13.06 -10.96
C TYR A 287 20.73 -12.46 -10.60
N GLN A 288 21.53 -13.12 -9.78
CA GLN A 288 22.89 -12.69 -9.44
C GLN A 288 23.83 -12.66 -10.65
N GLN A 289 23.70 -13.59 -11.60
CA GLN A 289 24.45 -13.52 -12.86
C GLN A 289 24.00 -12.36 -13.73
N PHE A 290 22.69 -12.10 -13.75
CA PHE A 290 22.08 -11.02 -14.52
C PHE A 290 22.46 -9.65 -13.97
N SER A 291 22.41 -9.47 -12.65
CA SER A 291 22.70 -8.21 -11.94
C SER A 291 24.12 -7.72 -12.16
N LYS A 292 25.10 -8.63 -12.30
CA LYS A 292 26.49 -8.28 -12.63
C LYS A 292 26.65 -7.48 -13.93
N LYS A 293 25.66 -7.54 -14.84
CA LYS A 293 25.66 -6.76 -16.08
C LYS A 293 25.16 -5.32 -15.89
N PHE A 294 24.57 -5.02 -14.73
CA PHE A 294 23.95 -3.74 -14.41
C PHE A 294 24.31 -3.32 -12.97
N PRO A 295 25.57 -2.97 -12.68
CA PRO A 295 26.02 -2.72 -11.30
C PRO A 295 25.42 -1.46 -10.65
N ASP A 296 25.02 -0.48 -11.45
CA ASP A 296 24.58 0.85 -10.98
C ASP A 296 23.07 1.08 -11.11
N ILE A 297 22.29 0.01 -11.30
CA ILE A 297 20.84 0.12 -11.47
C ILE A 297 20.12 -0.07 -10.14
N ASP A 298 19.04 0.67 -9.93
CA ASP A 298 18.15 0.45 -8.78
C ASP A 298 17.61 -1.00 -8.79
N PRO A 299 17.50 -1.67 -7.63
CA PRO A 299 16.99 -3.04 -7.56
C PRO A 299 15.62 -3.25 -8.21
N ASN A 300 14.76 -2.23 -8.28
CA ASN A 300 13.44 -2.32 -8.92
C ASN A 300 13.58 -2.39 -10.43
N ASP A 301 14.31 -1.42 -11.00
CA ASP A 301 14.60 -1.36 -12.43
C ASP A 301 15.38 -2.60 -12.88
N LEU A 302 16.23 -3.16 -12.01
CA LEU A 302 16.90 -4.43 -12.25
C LEU A 302 15.90 -5.59 -12.40
N ASN A 303 14.90 -5.65 -11.52
CA ASN A 303 13.89 -6.70 -11.55
C ASN A 303 13.01 -6.59 -12.79
N ASP A 304 12.66 -5.37 -13.22
CA ASP A 304 11.92 -5.14 -14.47
C ASP A 304 12.75 -5.54 -15.70
N LYS A 305 14.06 -5.25 -15.70
CA LYS A 305 14.97 -5.76 -16.74
C LYS A 305 15.10 -7.29 -16.69
N PHE A 306 15.11 -7.87 -15.50
CA PHE A 306 15.16 -9.32 -15.32
C PHE A 306 13.87 -10.00 -15.81
N PHE A 307 12.71 -9.38 -15.59
CA PHE A 307 11.44 -9.78 -16.19
C PHE A 307 11.51 -9.77 -17.72
N GLY A 308 11.96 -8.65 -18.32
CA GLY A 308 12.10 -8.54 -19.78
C GLY A 308 13.12 -9.52 -20.40
N PHE A 309 14.07 -10.02 -19.61
CA PHE A 309 15.01 -11.06 -20.04
C PHE A 309 14.37 -12.46 -20.13
N GLN A 310 13.38 -12.75 -19.27
CA GLN A 310 12.76 -14.07 -19.17
C GLN A 310 11.85 -14.35 -20.38
N SER A 311 11.70 -15.64 -20.71
CA SER A 311 10.64 -16.11 -21.58
C SER A 311 9.44 -16.50 -20.73
N THR A 312 8.43 -15.64 -20.74
CA THR A 312 7.30 -15.73 -19.80
C THR A 312 6.11 -16.50 -20.36
N HIS A 313 5.92 -16.52 -21.68
CA HIS A 313 4.82 -17.25 -22.32
C HIS A 313 5.14 -18.74 -22.42
N ALA A 314 4.25 -19.59 -21.89
CA ALA A 314 4.39 -21.04 -21.97
C ALA A 314 4.51 -21.55 -23.42
N SER A 315 3.78 -20.93 -24.35
CA SER A 315 3.83 -21.25 -25.79
C SER A 315 5.19 -20.98 -26.42
N ARG A 316 6.01 -20.08 -25.85
CA ARG A 316 7.35 -19.76 -26.36
C ARG A 316 8.44 -20.68 -25.81
N LEU A 317 8.17 -21.44 -24.76
CA LEU A 317 9.14 -22.37 -24.17
C LEU A 317 9.49 -23.55 -25.08
N GLY A 318 8.77 -23.78 -26.18
CA GLY A 318 9.18 -24.72 -27.23
C GLY A 318 10.14 -24.14 -28.27
N SER A 319 10.33 -22.81 -28.27
CA SER A 319 11.16 -22.09 -29.24
C SER A 319 12.59 -21.88 -28.71
N GLY A 320 13.48 -21.28 -29.51
CA GLY A 320 14.89 -21.04 -29.14
C GLY A 320 15.11 -20.27 -27.82
N ASP A 321 14.06 -19.72 -27.26
CA ASP A 321 13.96 -19.07 -25.94
C ASP A 321 14.40 -19.93 -24.76
N VAL A 322 14.31 -21.26 -24.84
CA VAL A 322 14.88 -22.17 -23.82
C VAL A 322 16.36 -21.88 -23.57
N LYS A 323 17.08 -21.35 -24.56
CA LYS A 323 18.50 -21.03 -24.47
C LYS A 323 18.80 -19.86 -23.53
N LYS A 324 17.83 -19.01 -23.19
CA LYS A 324 18.03 -17.86 -22.27
C LYS A 324 18.29 -18.35 -20.84
N TRP A 325 17.51 -19.33 -20.40
CA TRP A 325 17.59 -19.88 -19.05
C TRP A 325 17.31 -21.39 -19.02
N PRO A 326 18.19 -22.20 -19.64
CA PRO A 326 17.97 -23.63 -19.81
C PRO A 326 17.88 -24.38 -18.48
N GLU A 327 18.57 -23.91 -17.44
CA GLU A 327 18.58 -24.52 -16.11
C GLU A 327 17.18 -24.50 -15.47
N MET A 328 16.45 -23.39 -15.61
CA MET A 328 15.07 -23.28 -15.14
C MET A 328 14.12 -24.02 -16.08
N TYR A 329 14.12 -23.67 -17.37
CA TYR A 329 13.08 -24.13 -18.30
C TYR A 329 13.13 -25.63 -18.63
N ARG A 330 14.27 -26.30 -18.41
CA ARG A 330 14.39 -27.76 -18.58
C ARG A 330 14.20 -28.55 -17.29
N SER A 331 14.15 -27.88 -16.14
CA SER A 331 13.98 -28.56 -14.85
C SER A 331 12.60 -29.22 -14.73
N GLU A 332 12.53 -30.35 -14.03
CA GLU A 332 11.24 -30.98 -13.69
C GLU A 332 10.41 -30.09 -12.75
N ASP A 333 11.07 -29.36 -11.84
CA ASP A 333 10.39 -28.44 -10.93
C ASP A 333 9.67 -27.33 -11.70
N PHE A 334 10.25 -26.77 -12.77
CA PHE A 334 9.58 -25.75 -13.57
C PHE A 334 8.36 -26.31 -14.33
N LYS A 335 8.39 -27.57 -14.76
CA LYS A 335 7.22 -28.25 -15.36
C LYS A 335 6.10 -28.46 -14.35
N ILE A 336 6.45 -28.82 -13.11
CA ILE A 336 5.49 -28.91 -12.00
C ILE A 336 4.91 -27.53 -11.69
N LEU A 337 5.76 -26.51 -11.53
CA LEU A 337 5.35 -25.13 -11.31
C LEU A 337 4.34 -24.66 -12.37
N THR A 338 4.66 -24.88 -13.64
CA THR A 338 3.78 -24.49 -14.77
C THR A 338 2.39 -25.11 -14.63
N ARG A 339 2.31 -26.42 -14.33
CA ARG A 339 1.02 -27.12 -14.15
C ARG A 339 0.25 -26.63 -12.91
N VAL A 340 0.95 -26.40 -11.80
CA VAL A 340 0.35 -25.90 -10.56
C VAL A 340 -0.23 -24.49 -10.78
N MET A 341 0.53 -23.59 -11.41
CA MET A 341 0.09 -22.22 -11.66
C MET A 341 -1.07 -22.16 -12.65
N ASP A 342 -1.03 -22.92 -13.75
CA ASP A 342 -2.15 -22.99 -14.72
C ASP A 342 -3.43 -23.53 -14.05
N GLY A 343 -3.31 -24.64 -13.31
CA GLY A 343 -4.44 -25.21 -12.57
C GLY A 343 -5.01 -24.25 -11.53
N ALA A 344 -4.17 -23.52 -10.80
CA ALA A 344 -4.59 -22.55 -9.81
C ALA A 344 -5.31 -21.35 -10.42
N LEU A 345 -4.77 -20.78 -11.50
CA LEU A 345 -5.36 -19.65 -12.22
C LEU A 345 -6.74 -20.00 -12.79
N ARG A 346 -6.89 -21.19 -13.38
CA ARG A 346 -8.16 -21.68 -13.93
C ARG A 346 -9.16 -22.04 -12.82
N GLY A 347 -8.69 -22.72 -11.78
CA GLY A 347 -9.51 -23.03 -10.60
C GLY A 347 -9.99 -21.78 -9.86
N PHE A 348 -9.20 -20.70 -9.87
CA PHE A 348 -9.64 -19.39 -9.37
C PHE A 348 -10.84 -18.89 -10.17
N LEU A 349 -10.75 -18.84 -11.52
CA LEU A 349 -11.84 -18.38 -12.38
C LEU A 349 -13.12 -19.20 -12.19
N GLU A 350 -13.00 -20.52 -12.10
CA GLU A 350 -14.13 -21.41 -11.83
C GLU A 350 -14.81 -21.06 -10.50
N ARG A 351 -14.04 -20.93 -9.41
CA ARG A 351 -14.56 -20.58 -8.07
C ARG A 351 -15.11 -19.16 -7.95
N THR A 352 -14.68 -18.25 -8.82
CA THR A 352 -15.23 -16.89 -8.87
C THR A 352 -16.44 -16.78 -9.79
N GLY A 353 -16.86 -17.87 -10.44
CA GLY A 353 -17.96 -17.89 -11.41
C GLY A 353 -17.60 -17.23 -12.74
N ALA A 354 -16.32 -16.93 -12.96
CA ALA A 354 -15.77 -16.35 -14.18
C ALA A 354 -15.26 -17.45 -15.12
N ALA A 355 -15.94 -18.61 -15.12
CA ALA A 355 -15.51 -19.78 -15.88
C ALA A 355 -15.19 -19.36 -17.33
N ALA A 356 -13.98 -19.69 -17.76
CA ALA A 356 -13.52 -19.44 -19.12
C ALA A 356 -14.52 -20.05 -20.10
N THR A 357 -14.97 -19.27 -21.09
CA THR A 357 -15.87 -19.75 -22.14
C THR A 357 -15.24 -20.89 -22.92
N GLU A 358 -13.91 -20.89 -23.11
CA GLU A 358 -13.13 -22.02 -23.63
C GLU A 358 -11.69 -22.01 -23.06
N ALA A 359 -11.09 -23.19 -22.85
CA ALA A 359 -9.75 -23.30 -22.28
C ALA A 359 -8.64 -22.69 -23.17
N SER A 360 -8.90 -22.59 -24.48
CA SER A 360 -7.98 -22.10 -25.52
C SER A 360 -7.84 -20.58 -25.59
N ASP A 361 -8.68 -19.83 -24.88
CA ASP A 361 -8.74 -18.37 -25.00
C ASP A 361 -7.67 -17.65 -24.18
N TYR A 362 -6.91 -18.40 -23.40
CA TYR A 362 -5.93 -17.89 -22.46
C TYR A 362 -4.56 -18.53 -22.62
N ASP A 363 -3.53 -17.69 -22.54
CA ASP A 363 -2.13 -18.09 -22.49
C ASP A 363 -1.59 -17.91 -21.06
N LEU A 364 -0.86 -18.91 -20.57
CA LEU A 364 -0.12 -18.80 -19.31
C LEU A 364 1.14 -17.94 -19.52
N VAL A 365 1.25 -16.90 -18.70
CA VAL A 365 2.45 -16.07 -18.56
C VAL A 365 3.02 -16.29 -17.17
N LEU A 366 4.26 -16.77 -17.05
CA LEU A 366 4.90 -17.15 -15.78
C LEU A 366 6.32 -16.60 -15.71
N TRP A 367 6.70 -15.98 -14.59
CA TRP A 367 8.04 -15.42 -14.38
C TRP A 367 8.50 -15.51 -12.93
N ALA A 368 9.81 -15.48 -12.73
CA ALA A 368 10.43 -15.32 -11.42
C ALA A 368 10.61 -13.83 -11.09
N ALA A 369 10.25 -13.46 -9.86
CA ALA A 369 10.56 -12.18 -9.24
C ALA A 369 11.52 -12.43 -8.07
N VAL A 370 12.65 -11.73 -8.08
CA VAL A 370 13.70 -11.88 -7.06
C VAL A 370 13.92 -10.52 -6.40
N TYR A 371 13.69 -10.47 -5.09
CA TYR A 371 13.88 -9.29 -4.26
C TYR A 371 15.11 -9.53 -3.37
N PRO A 372 16.28 -9.01 -3.75
CA PRO A 372 17.49 -9.17 -2.95
C PRO A 372 17.33 -8.47 -1.59
N GLY A 373 18.10 -8.89 -0.60
CA GLY A 373 18.07 -8.24 0.72
C GLY A 373 18.36 -6.74 0.65
N ASN A 374 17.71 -5.96 1.51
CA ASN A 374 17.77 -4.49 1.59
C ASN A 374 17.35 -3.75 0.31
N GLY A 375 16.47 -4.32 -0.50
CA GLY A 375 15.96 -3.63 -1.68
C GLY A 375 14.92 -4.40 -2.45
N GLY A 376 14.47 -3.82 -3.55
CA GLY A 376 13.41 -4.39 -4.38
C GLY A 376 12.03 -4.08 -3.79
N ARG A 377 11.18 -3.53 -4.64
CA ARG A 377 9.76 -3.31 -4.50
C ARG A 377 9.14 -3.54 -5.86
N HIS A 378 7.83 -3.62 -5.87
CA HIS A 378 7.05 -3.52 -7.08
C HIS A 378 5.95 -2.50 -6.81
N GLY A 379 5.90 -1.43 -7.60
CA GLY A 379 5.00 -0.31 -7.40
C GLY A 379 3.53 -0.71 -7.47
N TYR A 380 2.63 0.25 -7.27
CA TYR A 380 1.21 0.01 -7.54
C TYR A 380 1.03 -0.29 -9.01
N HIS A 381 0.32 -1.37 -9.31
CA HIS A 381 0.02 -1.77 -10.69
C HIS A 381 -1.13 -2.77 -10.70
N VAL A 382 -1.52 -3.14 -11.90
CA VAL A 382 -2.50 -4.18 -12.25
C VAL A 382 -1.93 -4.98 -13.42
N HIS A 383 -2.49 -6.15 -13.71
CA HIS A 383 -2.08 -6.97 -14.85
C HIS A 383 -3.10 -6.82 -15.98
N GLN A 384 -2.89 -5.81 -16.84
CA GLN A 384 -3.79 -5.53 -17.95
C GLN A 384 -3.86 -6.71 -18.91
N GLY A 385 -5.06 -6.98 -19.42
CA GLY A 385 -5.30 -8.06 -20.39
C GLY A 385 -5.25 -9.48 -19.83
N SER A 386 -5.15 -9.64 -18.51
CA SER A 386 -5.21 -10.93 -17.85
C SER A 386 -6.52 -11.11 -17.09
N ALA A 387 -7.01 -12.33 -16.95
CA ALA A 387 -8.24 -12.61 -16.20
C ALA A 387 -7.95 -12.83 -14.70
N SER A 388 -7.03 -13.75 -14.41
CA SER A 388 -6.55 -14.03 -13.06
C SER A 388 -5.03 -13.94 -12.97
N SER A 389 -4.56 -13.65 -11.77
CA SER A 389 -3.15 -13.59 -11.40
C SER A 389 -2.91 -14.46 -10.17
N CYS A 390 -1.78 -15.14 -10.11
CA CYS A 390 -1.36 -15.92 -8.95
C CYS A 390 0.12 -15.70 -8.65
N VAL A 391 0.52 -15.86 -7.39
CA VAL A 391 1.91 -15.79 -6.94
C VAL A 391 2.21 -16.96 -6.03
N LEU A 392 3.20 -17.78 -6.40
CA LEU A 392 3.78 -18.81 -5.54
C LEU A 392 5.05 -18.27 -4.88
N TYR A 393 5.11 -18.33 -3.56
CA TYR A 393 6.28 -17.89 -2.79
C TYR A 393 7.24 -19.06 -2.56
N ALA A 394 8.31 -19.15 -3.36
CA ALA A 394 9.30 -20.23 -3.24
C ALA A 394 10.24 -20.00 -2.05
N LYS A 395 10.60 -18.75 -1.79
CA LYS A 395 11.43 -18.36 -0.65
C LYS A 395 10.95 -17.04 -0.10
N VAL A 396 10.71 -16.98 1.20
CA VAL A 396 10.33 -15.75 1.90
C VAL A 396 11.37 -15.48 2.97
N ALA A 397 12.03 -14.33 2.83
CA ALA A 397 12.96 -13.78 3.80
C ALA A 397 12.17 -13.06 4.89
N GLY A 398 12.23 -13.56 6.13
CA GLY A 398 11.47 -13.00 7.25
C GLY A 398 9.94 -13.04 7.07
N ALA A 399 9.19 -12.51 8.04
CA ALA A 399 7.73 -12.47 8.02
C ALA A 399 7.16 -11.09 7.63
N SER A 400 7.99 -10.16 7.17
CA SER A 400 7.67 -8.72 7.25
C SER A 400 7.19 -8.07 5.95
N THR A 401 7.48 -8.65 4.78
CA THR A 401 7.17 -7.99 3.50
C THR A 401 5.93 -8.61 2.87
N PRO A 402 4.75 -7.98 2.99
CA PRO A 402 3.52 -8.53 2.42
C PRO A 402 3.47 -8.32 0.89
N ILE A 403 2.43 -8.87 0.26
CA ILE A 403 1.78 -8.24 -0.89
C ILE A 403 0.58 -7.47 -0.35
N SER A 404 0.37 -6.24 -0.82
CA SER A 404 -0.73 -5.37 -0.38
C SER A 404 -1.71 -5.19 -1.52
N PHE A 405 -2.95 -5.62 -1.30
CA PHE A 405 -4.08 -5.48 -2.21
C PHE A 405 -4.92 -4.28 -1.80
N ILE A 406 -5.32 -3.48 -2.79
CA ILE A 406 -5.99 -2.20 -2.56
C ILE A 406 -7.46 -2.34 -2.90
N ASP A 407 -8.34 -1.77 -2.08
CA ASP A 407 -9.76 -1.75 -2.38
C ASP A 407 -10.00 -1.04 -3.73
N PRO A 408 -10.54 -1.75 -4.74
CA PRO A 408 -10.70 -1.20 -6.10
C PRO A 408 -11.66 0.00 -6.15
N ARG A 409 -12.48 0.21 -5.11
CA ARG A 409 -13.38 1.36 -5.00
C ARG A 409 -12.65 2.64 -4.60
N GLY A 410 -11.53 2.51 -3.89
CA GLY A 410 -10.63 3.60 -3.53
C GLY A 410 -9.48 3.79 -4.52
N ALA A 411 -9.19 2.75 -5.31
CA ALA A 411 -8.14 2.73 -6.32
C ALA A 411 -8.68 2.07 -7.61
N PRO A 412 -9.27 2.87 -8.55
CA PRO A 412 -9.90 2.30 -9.73
C PRO A 412 -8.86 1.67 -10.66
N PRO A 413 -9.08 0.44 -11.15
CA PRO A 413 -8.08 -0.36 -11.88
C PRO A 413 -7.63 0.24 -13.22
N VAL A 414 -8.36 1.23 -13.73
CA VAL A 414 -8.07 1.95 -14.98
C VAL A 414 -7.15 3.16 -14.78
N ALA A 415 -6.75 3.46 -13.54
CA ALA A 415 -5.81 4.53 -13.28
C ALA A 415 -4.39 4.15 -13.75
N ASP A 416 -3.65 5.14 -14.21
CA ASP A 416 -2.22 4.98 -14.47
C ASP A 416 -1.48 5.02 -13.13
N TYR A 417 -1.01 3.86 -12.68
CA TYR A 417 -0.25 3.75 -11.43
C TYR A 417 1.26 3.86 -11.65
N GLU A 418 1.72 3.74 -12.89
CA GLU A 418 3.15 3.80 -13.22
C GLU A 418 3.71 5.22 -13.05
N GLN A 419 2.84 6.25 -13.08
CA GLN A 419 3.22 7.63 -12.76
C GLN A 419 3.69 7.84 -11.31
N TYR A 420 3.44 6.88 -10.41
CA TYR A 420 3.81 6.97 -9.01
C TYR A 420 5.19 6.35 -8.79
N GLU A 421 6.21 7.14 -9.08
CA GLU A 421 7.60 6.69 -9.01
C GLU A 421 7.98 6.21 -7.61
N LYS A 422 7.53 6.86 -6.54
CA LYS A 422 7.86 6.46 -5.16
C LYS A 422 6.78 5.58 -4.57
N GLU A 423 7.19 4.73 -3.63
CA GLU A 423 6.30 3.81 -2.89
C GLU A 423 5.08 4.51 -2.25
N ARG A 424 5.18 5.83 -1.99
CA ARG A 424 4.19 6.64 -1.26
C ARG A 424 3.59 7.78 -2.06
N ASP A 425 3.73 7.75 -3.39
CA ASP A 425 3.12 8.78 -4.23
C ASP A 425 1.61 8.55 -4.44
N PHE A 426 1.09 7.39 -4.02
CA PHE A 426 -0.31 6.99 -4.14
C PHE A 426 -0.88 6.40 -2.85
N GLU A 427 -2.14 6.75 -2.56
CA GLU A 427 -2.98 6.10 -1.56
C GLU A 427 -4.43 5.99 -2.09
N PRO A 428 -5.16 4.90 -1.79
CA PRO A 428 -6.57 4.78 -2.12
C PRO A 428 -7.43 5.86 -1.43
N GLN A 429 -8.52 6.27 -2.07
CA GLN A 429 -9.42 7.26 -1.49
C GLN A 429 -10.30 6.67 -0.38
N ALA A 430 -10.42 7.40 0.74
CA ALA A 430 -11.41 7.08 1.77
C ALA A 430 -12.84 7.25 1.22
N PRO A 431 -13.83 6.43 1.65
CA PRO A 431 -13.78 5.47 2.77
C PRO A 431 -13.23 4.08 2.39
N PHE A 432 -12.70 3.92 1.18
CA PHE A 432 -12.14 2.66 0.67
C PHE A 432 -10.62 2.65 0.81
N HIS A 433 -10.11 3.18 1.91
CA HIS A 433 -8.67 3.38 2.15
C HIS A 433 -7.97 2.16 2.76
N HIS A 434 -8.72 1.13 3.17
CA HIS A 434 -8.12 -0.08 3.73
C HIS A 434 -7.45 -0.92 2.64
N ASN A 435 -6.29 -1.45 2.99
CA ASN A 435 -5.58 -2.41 2.17
C ASN A 435 -5.69 -3.78 2.84
N GLU A 436 -5.77 -4.83 2.03
CA GLU A 436 -5.65 -6.22 2.48
C GLU A 436 -4.19 -6.64 2.33
N TYR A 437 -3.57 -7.11 3.41
CA TYR A 437 -2.16 -7.48 3.43
C TYR A 437 -1.99 -8.99 3.58
N PHE A 438 -1.33 -9.61 2.61
CA PHE A 438 -0.98 -11.03 2.67
C PHE A 438 0.51 -11.19 2.96
N PHE A 439 0.85 -11.74 4.14
CA PHE A 439 2.21 -12.00 4.59
C PHE A 439 2.56 -13.46 4.25
N PRO A 440 3.32 -13.71 3.17
CA PRO A 440 3.49 -15.06 2.68
C PRO A 440 4.47 -15.89 3.50
N GLN A 441 4.31 -17.20 3.43
CA GLN A 441 5.27 -18.21 3.85
C GLN A 441 5.79 -18.99 2.63
N PRO A 442 6.94 -19.71 2.74
CA PRO A 442 7.36 -20.63 1.69
C PRO A 442 6.26 -21.64 1.36
N GLY A 443 5.98 -21.78 0.05
CA GLY A 443 4.92 -22.62 -0.50
C GLY A 443 3.53 -21.99 -0.50
N ASP A 444 3.33 -20.78 0.02
CA ASP A 444 2.07 -20.07 -0.15
C ASP A 444 1.84 -19.72 -1.62
N LEU A 445 0.63 -20.01 -2.08
CA LEU A 445 0.10 -19.65 -3.37
C LEU A 445 -1.11 -18.75 -3.15
N VAL A 446 -1.07 -17.53 -3.66
CA VAL A 446 -2.18 -16.56 -3.59
C VAL A 446 -2.65 -16.21 -4.99
N CYS A 447 -3.96 -16.21 -5.21
CA CYS A 447 -4.60 -15.91 -6.49
C CYS A 447 -5.68 -14.83 -6.32
N PHE A 448 -5.77 -13.94 -7.30
CA PHE A 448 -6.63 -12.76 -7.26
C PHE A 448 -7.04 -12.31 -8.67
N PRO A 449 -8.07 -11.46 -8.83
CA PRO A 449 -8.46 -10.91 -10.12
C PRO A 449 -7.34 -9.99 -10.63
N SER A 450 -6.98 -10.09 -11.91
CA SER A 450 -5.85 -9.34 -12.46
C SER A 450 -6.03 -7.81 -12.52
N TRP A 451 -7.27 -7.34 -12.39
CA TRP A 451 -7.59 -5.92 -12.24
C TRP A 451 -7.40 -5.42 -10.81
N LEU A 452 -7.17 -6.29 -9.81
CA LEU A 452 -7.00 -5.86 -8.44
C LEU A 452 -5.67 -5.12 -8.28
N VAL A 453 -5.76 -3.84 -7.93
CA VAL A 453 -4.59 -2.99 -7.71
C VAL A 453 -3.81 -3.55 -6.53
N HIS A 454 -2.51 -3.74 -6.73
CA HIS A 454 -1.64 -4.28 -5.70
C HIS A 454 -0.23 -3.72 -5.82
N ASN A 455 0.54 -3.86 -4.75
CA ASN A 455 1.96 -3.57 -4.73
C ASN A 455 2.74 -4.56 -3.84
N VAL A 456 4.04 -4.62 -4.08
CA VAL A 456 4.99 -5.29 -3.19
C VAL A 456 5.86 -4.20 -2.57
N PRO A 457 5.69 -3.88 -1.28
CA PRO A 457 6.49 -2.89 -0.57
C PRO A 457 7.99 -3.19 -0.65
N SER A 458 8.82 -2.19 -0.37
CA SER A 458 10.26 -2.36 -0.30
C SER A 458 10.64 -3.47 0.68
N HIS A 459 11.46 -4.41 0.22
CA HIS A 459 11.94 -5.53 1.01
C HIS A 459 13.19 -5.13 1.80
N TRP A 460 13.05 -4.98 3.11
CA TRP A 460 14.10 -4.50 4.01
C TRP A 460 14.80 -5.60 4.82
N GLU A 461 14.52 -6.87 4.51
CA GLU A 461 15.16 -8.00 5.19
C GLU A 461 16.53 -8.28 4.56
N THR A 462 17.37 -9.03 5.29
CA THR A 462 18.71 -9.39 4.83
C THR A 462 18.72 -10.54 3.82
N GLU A 463 17.76 -11.44 3.94
CA GLU A 463 17.63 -12.60 3.07
C GLU A 463 16.91 -12.21 1.78
N THR A 464 17.12 -12.98 0.71
CA THR A 464 16.43 -12.78 -0.57
C THR A 464 15.04 -13.41 -0.53
N ARG A 465 14.03 -12.68 -1.03
CA ARG A 465 12.69 -13.22 -1.33
C ARG A 465 12.59 -13.62 -2.80
N VAL A 466 12.07 -14.82 -3.05
CA VAL A 466 11.81 -15.33 -4.40
C VAL A 466 10.36 -15.73 -4.54
N ALA A 467 9.70 -15.16 -5.53
CA ALA A 467 8.33 -15.48 -5.89
C ALA A 467 8.23 -15.83 -7.39
N PHE A 468 7.27 -16.66 -7.73
CA PHE A 468 6.90 -16.98 -9.11
C PHE A 468 5.49 -16.46 -9.35
N ALA A 469 5.40 -15.38 -10.11
CA ALA A 469 4.12 -14.77 -10.48
C ALA A 469 3.66 -15.32 -11.83
N ALA A 470 2.36 -15.51 -11.96
CA ALA A 470 1.76 -15.94 -13.21
C ALA A 470 0.43 -15.27 -13.47
N ASN A 471 0.15 -15.07 -14.76
CA ASN A 471 -1.10 -14.52 -15.27
C ASN A 471 -1.74 -15.50 -16.24
N LEU A 472 -3.06 -15.51 -16.23
CA LEU A 472 -3.87 -16.12 -17.28
C LEU A 472 -4.28 -15.01 -18.25
N GLN A 473 -3.46 -14.79 -19.28
CA GLN A 473 -3.62 -13.68 -20.23
C GLN A 473 -4.62 -14.05 -21.31
N GLY A 474 -5.68 -13.27 -21.50
CA GLY A 474 -6.63 -13.52 -22.57
C GLY A 474 -6.10 -13.03 -23.92
N ARG A 475 -6.51 -13.71 -25.00
CA ARG A 475 -6.19 -13.28 -26.38
C ARG A 475 -6.80 -11.92 -26.74
N HIS A 476 -7.91 -11.57 -26.09
CA HIS A 476 -8.58 -10.28 -26.19
C HIS A 476 -8.47 -9.55 -24.84
N PRO A 477 -7.53 -8.60 -24.70
CA PRO A 477 -7.22 -7.97 -23.41
C PRO A 477 -8.43 -7.31 -22.72
N TRP A 478 -9.33 -6.72 -23.51
CA TRP A 478 -10.51 -6.01 -23.00
C TRP A 478 -11.54 -6.94 -22.36
N ASP A 479 -11.66 -8.16 -22.87
CA ASP A 479 -12.68 -9.11 -22.42
C ASP A 479 -12.29 -9.75 -21.08
N SER A 480 -10.98 -9.93 -20.83
CA SER A 480 -10.48 -10.63 -19.65
C SER A 480 -10.84 -9.96 -18.31
N TRP A 481 -10.73 -8.63 -18.25
CA TRP A 481 -11.16 -7.87 -17.08
C TRP A 481 -12.67 -7.82 -16.96
N PHE A 482 -13.37 -7.62 -18.08
CA PHE A 482 -14.82 -7.58 -18.09
C PHE A 482 -15.41 -8.86 -17.52
N HIS A 483 -14.98 -10.03 -18.00
CA HIS A 483 -15.46 -11.32 -17.53
C HIS A 483 -15.26 -11.52 -16.03
N THR A 484 -14.10 -11.14 -15.50
CA THR A 484 -13.81 -11.34 -14.07
C THR A 484 -14.42 -10.27 -13.16
N ALA A 485 -14.65 -9.06 -13.66
CA ALA A 485 -15.32 -8.00 -12.92
C ALA A 485 -16.84 -8.20 -12.84
N VAL A 486 -17.47 -8.82 -13.85
CA VAL A 486 -18.94 -8.96 -13.94
C VAL A 486 -19.47 -10.37 -13.68
N ALA A 487 -18.61 -11.39 -13.61
CA ALA A 487 -18.99 -12.80 -13.45
C ALA A 487 -19.91 -13.09 -12.25
N TRP A 488 -19.90 -12.23 -11.23
CA TRP A 488 -20.73 -12.37 -10.04
C TRP A 488 -22.24 -12.43 -10.33
N HIS A 489 -22.71 -11.83 -11.42
CA HIS A 489 -24.15 -11.74 -11.70
C HIS A 489 -24.76 -12.99 -12.35
N ALA A 490 -23.94 -13.88 -12.92
CA ALA A 490 -24.45 -14.97 -13.74
C ALA A 490 -24.81 -16.23 -12.93
N GLN A 491 -24.22 -16.40 -11.74
CA GLN A 491 -24.54 -17.54 -10.88
C GLN A 491 -25.58 -17.09 -9.86
N GLY A 492 -26.82 -17.54 -10.03
CA GLY A 492 -27.85 -17.42 -8.99
C GLY A 492 -27.36 -18.00 -7.65
N PRO A 493 -28.04 -17.72 -6.53
CA PRO A 493 -27.69 -18.35 -5.26
C PRO A 493 -27.60 -19.88 -5.43
N PRO A 494 -26.59 -20.53 -4.83
CA PRO A 494 -26.44 -21.99 -4.91
C PRO A 494 -27.66 -22.74 -4.38
#